data_AF-A0A2E7C2W9-F1
#
_entry.id   AF-A0A2E7C2W9-F1
#
_cell.length_a   1.000
_cell.length_b   1.000
_cell.length_c   1.000
_cell.angle_alpha   90.00
_cell.angle_beta   90.00
_cell.angle_gamma   90.00
#
_symmetry.space_group_name_H-M   'P 1'
#
loop_
_entity.id
_entity.type
_entity.pdbx_description
1 polymer ?
#
loop_
_entity_poly.entity_id
_entity_poly.type
_entity_poly.pdbx_seq_one_letter_code
_entity_poly.pdbx_strand_id
1 'polypeptide(L)'
;MRSLRNLLLFVSVFVVHAAQALDAPPELIPADLSPGDQFYIVFAGSDTLDGAQSSAAYAAYAATVKANNLITDSIAGWTTLFGHDDSTLVTTSAFGSNTAQPVYNTNGDRVADNMGNFFSDSQVNAVGYDESGVATSANIWTGFNFTGSSTGIGDDSLGGNDSLNDGCLAGNAGQTNSQWATSVLVGGAGCAGVSLGLYVLSPLLTVPGALAVPVANHYALGVTALLLIALAGWARKRTSSSRRA
;
A
#
# COMPACT_ATOMS: atom_id res chain seq x y z
N MET A 1 -46.89 -1.93 -42.38
CA MET A 1 -45.82 -2.91 -42.09
C MET A 1 -45.03 -2.37 -40.91
N ARG A 2 -45.17 -3.03 -39.75
CA ARG A 2 -44.48 -2.70 -38.49
C ARG A 2 -43.25 -3.61 -38.40
N SER A 3 -42.04 -3.05 -38.26
CA SER A 3 -40.91 -3.81 -37.72
C SER A 3 -40.41 -3.12 -36.46
N LEU A 4 -40.70 -3.80 -35.35
CA LEU A 4 -40.36 -3.46 -33.98
C LEU A 4 -39.02 -4.14 -33.64
N ARG A 5 -38.20 -3.45 -32.84
CA ARG A 5 -37.37 -3.98 -31.75
C ARG A 5 -36.26 -4.97 -32.11
N ASN A 6 -35.02 -4.55 -31.86
CA ASN A 6 -34.09 -5.27 -30.98
C ASN A 6 -33.01 -4.30 -30.51
N LEU A 7 -33.31 -3.52 -29.46
CA LEU A 7 -32.31 -2.78 -28.70
C LEU A 7 -31.80 -3.72 -27.60
N LEU A 8 -30.69 -4.39 -27.88
CA LEU A 8 -29.91 -5.14 -26.89
C LEU A 8 -29.25 -4.13 -25.94
N LEU A 9 -29.81 -3.97 -24.75
CA LEU A 9 -29.14 -3.30 -23.63
C LEU A 9 -28.08 -4.24 -23.07
N PHE A 10 -26.81 -3.98 -23.38
CA PHE A 10 -25.68 -4.53 -22.64
C PHE A 10 -25.51 -3.72 -21.35
N VAL A 11 -25.87 -4.33 -20.22
CA VAL A 11 -25.52 -3.79 -18.90
C VAL A 11 -24.12 -4.30 -18.58
N SER A 12 -23.10 -3.48 -18.84
CA SER A 12 -21.73 -3.74 -18.38
C SER A 12 -21.66 -3.45 -16.88
N VAL A 13 -21.58 -4.50 -16.06
CA VAL A 13 -21.27 -4.37 -14.63
C VAL A 13 -19.78 -4.04 -14.51
N PHE A 14 -19.47 -2.77 -14.32
CA PHE A 14 -18.14 -2.36 -13.89
C PHE A 14 -17.96 -2.75 -12.43
N VAL A 15 -17.28 -3.87 -12.17
CA VAL A 15 -16.81 -4.19 -10.81
C VAL A 15 -15.58 -3.30 -10.55
N VAL A 16 -15.81 -2.17 -9.87
CA VAL A 16 -14.72 -1.37 -9.32
C VAL A 16 -14.12 -2.17 -8.17
N HIS A 17 -12.99 -2.83 -8.42
CA HIS A 17 -12.17 -3.41 -7.36
C HIS A 17 -11.48 -2.27 -6.61
N ALA A 18 -12.12 -1.75 -5.56
CA ALA A 18 -11.42 -0.92 -4.60
C ALA A 18 -10.38 -1.81 -3.90
N ALA A 19 -9.11 -1.42 -3.96
CA ALA A 19 -8.06 -2.07 -3.18
C ALA A 19 -8.46 -1.99 -1.70
N GLN A 20 -8.65 -3.15 -1.06
CA GLN A 20 -9.03 -3.20 0.34
C GLN A 20 -7.79 -3.09 1.21
N ALA A 21 -7.90 -2.32 2.30
CA ALA A 21 -6.85 -2.25 3.31
C ALA A 21 -6.64 -3.63 3.95
N LEU A 22 -5.39 -3.97 4.26
CA LEU A 22 -5.03 -5.19 4.98
C LEU A 22 -5.02 -4.93 6.48
N ASP A 23 -5.42 -5.93 7.26
CA ASP A 23 -5.32 -5.85 8.72
C ASP A 23 -3.86 -5.69 9.15
N ALA A 24 -3.58 -4.65 9.93
CA ALA A 24 -2.25 -4.38 10.46
C ALA A 24 -1.89 -5.38 11.58
N PRO A 25 -0.66 -5.92 11.60
CA PRO A 25 -0.11 -6.60 12.77
C PRO A 25 -0.10 -5.66 13.99
N PRO A 26 -0.43 -6.15 15.20
CA PRO A 26 -0.51 -5.31 16.41
C PRO A 26 0.72 -4.45 16.68
N GLU A 27 1.90 -4.98 16.36
CA GLU A 27 3.20 -4.33 16.60
C GLU A 27 3.47 -3.13 15.67
N LEU A 28 2.76 -3.05 14.53
CA LEU A 28 2.88 -1.93 13.58
C LEU A 28 1.73 -0.94 13.68
N ILE A 29 0.83 -1.08 14.66
CA ILE A 29 -0.28 -0.15 14.87
C ILE A 29 0.23 1.03 15.71
N PRO A 30 0.26 2.27 15.16
CA PRO A 30 0.57 3.46 15.93
C PRO A 30 -0.44 3.66 17.06
N ALA A 31 0.05 4.13 18.22
CA ALA A 31 -0.74 4.21 19.44
C ALA A 31 -1.89 5.23 19.39
N ASP A 32 -1.86 6.19 18.46
CA ASP A 32 -2.90 7.20 18.27
C ASP A 32 -4.04 6.77 17.34
N LEU A 33 -3.97 5.56 16.76
CA LEU A 33 -5.00 5.05 15.85
C LEU A 33 -6.07 4.21 16.57
N SER A 34 -7.31 4.38 16.12
CA SER A 34 -8.49 3.63 16.57
C SER A 34 -8.86 2.51 15.59
N PRO A 35 -9.60 1.47 16.02
CA PRO A 35 -10.09 0.43 15.13
C PRO A 35 -10.84 0.98 13.90
N GLY A 36 -10.43 0.53 12.71
CA GLY A 36 -10.94 0.99 11.42
C GLY A 36 -10.16 2.15 10.80
N ASP A 37 -9.24 2.79 11.53
CA ASP A 37 -8.35 3.80 10.96
C ASP A 37 -7.39 3.14 9.97
N GLN A 38 -7.13 3.84 8.87
CA GLN A 38 -6.27 3.38 7.79
C GLN A 38 -4.99 4.20 7.73
N PHE A 39 -3.89 3.55 7.38
CA PHE A 39 -2.56 4.17 7.37
C PHE A 39 -1.58 3.40 6.49
N TYR A 40 -0.42 4.00 6.24
CA TYR A 40 0.74 3.36 5.65
C TYR A 40 1.89 3.30 6.65
N ILE A 41 2.75 2.30 6.50
CA ILE A 41 4.07 2.23 7.12
C ILE A 41 5.14 2.44 6.06
N VAL A 42 6.14 3.25 6.38
CA VAL A 42 7.35 3.42 5.58
C VAL A 42 8.58 3.10 6.41
N PHE A 43 9.58 2.48 5.81
CA PHE A 43 10.88 2.28 6.45
C PHE A 43 12.04 2.45 5.46
N ALA A 44 13.24 2.64 5.99
CA ALA A 44 14.49 2.65 5.25
C ALA A 44 15.15 1.27 5.36
N GLY A 45 15.11 0.47 4.29
CA GLY A 45 15.49 -0.93 4.37
C GLY A 45 16.94 -1.15 4.82
N SER A 46 17.15 -2.15 5.67
CA SER A 46 18.48 -2.46 6.25
C SER A 46 19.47 -3.06 5.24
N ASP A 47 18.95 -3.80 4.25
CA ASP A 47 19.75 -4.37 3.17
C ASP A 47 20.19 -3.29 2.18
N THR A 48 21.32 -3.51 1.54
CA THR A 48 21.84 -2.58 0.53
C THR A 48 21.91 -3.24 -0.84
N LEU A 49 21.76 -2.44 -1.88
CA LEU A 49 22.08 -2.84 -3.25
C LEU A 49 22.85 -1.74 -3.97
N ASP A 50 23.62 -2.17 -4.96
CA ASP A 50 24.33 -1.27 -5.87
C ASP A 50 23.33 -0.33 -6.58
N GLY A 51 23.72 0.91 -6.82
CA GLY A 51 22.84 1.88 -7.48
C GLY A 51 22.76 1.74 -9.01
N ALA A 52 23.58 0.89 -9.63
CA ALA A 52 23.55 0.58 -11.06
C ALA A 52 22.85 -0.76 -11.31
N GLN A 53 21.66 -0.91 -10.73
CA GLN A 53 20.79 -2.07 -10.90
C GLN A 53 19.61 -1.74 -11.81
N SER A 54 18.98 -2.78 -12.35
CA SER A 54 17.76 -2.60 -13.16
C SER A 54 16.55 -2.19 -12.32
N SER A 55 15.58 -1.53 -12.94
CA SER A 55 14.28 -1.19 -12.34
C SER A 55 13.57 -2.41 -11.74
N ALA A 56 13.71 -3.59 -12.37
CA ALA A 56 13.18 -4.85 -11.85
C ALA A 56 13.86 -5.29 -10.53
N ALA A 57 15.16 -5.06 -10.39
CA ALA A 57 15.87 -5.36 -9.14
C ALA A 57 15.43 -4.42 -8.00
N TYR A 58 15.24 -3.13 -8.27
CA TYR A 58 14.67 -2.20 -7.29
C TYR A 58 13.24 -2.57 -6.90
N ALA A 59 12.40 -2.95 -7.87
CA ALA A 59 11.05 -3.41 -7.58
C ALA A 59 11.03 -4.69 -6.71
N ALA A 60 12.01 -5.57 -6.88
CA ALA A 60 12.14 -6.79 -6.08
C ALA A 60 12.69 -6.55 -4.66
N TYR A 61 13.37 -5.42 -4.41
CA TYR A 61 14.02 -5.13 -3.14
C TYR A 61 13.08 -5.24 -1.92
N ALA A 62 11.87 -4.67 -2.01
CA ALA A 62 10.87 -4.70 -0.93
C ALA A 62 10.53 -6.12 -0.48
N ALA A 63 10.48 -7.10 -1.41
CA ALA A 63 10.16 -8.48 -1.10
C ALA A 63 11.29 -9.18 -0.33
N THR A 64 12.54 -8.76 -0.56
CA THR A 64 13.71 -9.28 0.14
C THR A 64 13.84 -8.65 1.52
N VAL A 65 13.88 -7.31 1.60
CA VAL A 65 14.25 -6.62 2.84
C VAL A 65 13.19 -6.78 3.92
N LYS A 66 11.89 -6.85 3.56
CA LYS A 66 10.83 -7.12 4.54
C LYS A 66 11.03 -8.46 5.25
N ALA A 67 11.69 -9.43 4.61
CA ALA A 67 11.85 -10.78 5.14
C ALA A 67 12.87 -10.83 6.30
N ASN A 68 13.63 -9.75 6.51
CA ASN A 68 14.55 -9.61 7.64
C ASN A 68 13.82 -9.44 8.98
N ASN A 69 12.50 -9.15 8.97
CA ASN A 69 11.68 -9.06 10.17
C ASN A 69 10.36 -9.83 10.01
N LEU A 70 10.03 -10.69 10.98
CA LEU A 70 8.82 -11.54 10.92
C LEU A 70 7.52 -10.74 10.84
N ILE A 71 7.47 -9.54 11.43
CA ILE A 71 6.27 -8.70 11.47
C ILE A 71 6.03 -8.09 10.09
N THR A 72 7.04 -7.47 9.47
CA THR A 72 6.90 -6.90 8.13
C THR A 72 6.78 -7.99 7.06
N ASP A 73 7.42 -9.15 7.22
CA ASP A 73 7.27 -10.29 6.31
C ASP A 73 5.84 -10.83 6.25
N SER A 74 5.12 -10.79 7.39
CA SER A 74 3.72 -11.23 7.49
C SER A 74 2.75 -10.44 6.61
N ILE A 75 3.16 -9.24 6.17
CA ILE A 75 2.39 -8.37 5.27
C ILE A 75 2.87 -8.59 3.83
N ALA A 76 1.94 -8.86 2.92
CA ALA A 76 2.22 -8.94 1.48
C ALA A 76 2.05 -7.56 0.82
N GLY A 77 2.71 -7.34 -0.33
CA GLY A 77 2.45 -6.15 -1.16
C GLY A 77 3.24 -4.88 -0.79
N TRP A 78 4.36 -5.02 -0.07
CA TRP A 78 5.31 -3.92 0.11
C TRP A 78 5.87 -3.44 -1.23
N THR A 79 6.08 -2.13 -1.35
CA THR A 79 6.50 -1.47 -2.58
C THR A 79 7.74 -0.63 -2.32
N THR A 80 8.81 -0.86 -3.09
CA THR A 80 10.02 -0.02 -3.06
C THR A 80 9.73 1.33 -3.71
N LEU A 81 10.20 2.43 -3.11
CA LEU A 81 10.15 3.75 -3.71
C LEU A 81 11.45 4.04 -4.46
N PHE A 82 11.39 4.37 -5.75
CA PHE A 82 12.56 4.71 -6.55
C PHE A 82 12.20 5.43 -7.85
N GLY A 83 13.18 6.13 -8.43
CA GLY A 83 13.16 6.61 -9.81
C GLY A 83 14.39 6.10 -10.57
N HIS A 84 14.18 5.76 -11.84
CA HIS A 84 15.17 5.08 -12.68
C HIS A 84 15.36 5.79 -14.01
N ASP A 85 16.55 5.64 -14.59
CA ASP A 85 16.94 6.16 -15.91
C ASP A 85 16.14 5.56 -17.09
N ASP A 86 15.34 4.50 -16.87
CA ASP A 86 14.48 3.89 -17.89
C ASP A 86 13.08 4.54 -17.91
N SER A 87 12.92 5.66 -17.19
CA SER A 87 11.66 6.36 -16.91
C SER A 87 10.73 5.66 -15.92
N THR A 88 11.13 4.54 -15.32
CA THR A 88 10.35 3.94 -14.23
C THR A 88 10.39 4.84 -13.01
N LEU A 89 9.22 5.22 -12.52
CA LEU A 89 9.05 6.03 -11.32
C LEU A 89 7.99 5.40 -10.42
N VAL A 90 8.42 4.96 -9.24
CA VAL A 90 7.56 4.40 -8.20
C VAL A 90 7.63 5.31 -6.98
N THR A 91 6.70 6.26 -6.93
CA THR A 91 6.60 7.25 -5.85
C THR A 91 5.15 7.39 -5.40
N THR A 92 4.42 8.37 -5.94
CA THR A 92 3.00 8.62 -5.66
C THR A 92 2.11 7.46 -6.08
N SER A 93 2.48 6.74 -7.14
CA SER A 93 1.79 5.53 -7.60
C SER A 93 1.75 4.40 -6.58
N ALA A 94 2.71 4.34 -5.64
CA ALA A 94 2.75 3.34 -4.58
C ALA A 94 1.57 3.47 -3.58
N PHE A 95 0.95 4.65 -3.48
CA PHE A 95 -0.22 4.92 -2.65
C PHE A 95 -1.55 4.52 -3.32
N GLY A 96 -1.51 4.09 -4.59
CA GLY A 96 -2.69 3.77 -5.38
C GLY A 96 -3.70 4.92 -5.39
N SER A 97 -4.98 4.62 -5.13
CA SER A 97 -6.05 5.61 -5.05
C SER A 97 -6.23 6.22 -3.64
N ASN A 98 -5.52 5.72 -2.63
CA ASN A 98 -5.72 6.11 -1.23
C ASN A 98 -4.61 7.07 -0.78
N THR A 99 -4.71 8.32 -1.20
CA THR A 99 -3.65 9.33 -1.03
C THR A 99 -3.81 10.19 0.23
N ALA A 100 -4.96 10.12 0.90
CA ALA A 100 -5.30 10.96 2.05
C ALA A 100 -4.85 10.39 3.41
N GLN A 101 -4.35 9.16 3.43
CA GLN A 101 -4.09 8.44 4.68
C GLN A 101 -2.70 8.75 5.23
N PRO A 102 -2.54 8.81 6.56
CA PRO A 102 -1.27 9.12 7.19
C PRO A 102 -0.21 8.04 6.95
N VAL A 103 1.05 8.47 6.98
CA VAL A 103 2.23 7.63 6.85
C VAL A 103 2.97 7.62 8.18
N TYR A 104 3.30 6.45 8.69
CA TYR A 104 4.07 6.26 9.92
C TYR A 104 5.36 5.50 9.63
N ASN A 105 6.37 5.64 10.50
CA ASN A 105 7.53 4.77 10.48
C ASN A 105 7.31 3.50 11.31
N THR A 106 8.26 2.58 11.29
CA THR A 106 8.19 1.31 12.06
C THR A 106 8.30 1.49 13.58
N ASN A 107 8.68 2.67 14.06
CA ASN A 107 8.63 3.04 15.48
C ASN A 107 7.23 3.55 15.90
N GLY A 108 6.30 3.73 14.94
CA GLY A 108 4.96 4.24 15.19
C GLY A 108 4.88 5.77 15.22
N ASP A 109 5.93 6.50 14.85
CA ASP A 109 5.87 7.96 14.73
C ASP A 109 5.24 8.35 13.39
N ARG A 110 4.36 9.35 13.43
CA ARG A 110 3.73 9.90 12.23
C ARG A 110 4.76 10.66 11.39
N VAL A 111 5.08 10.17 10.21
CA VAL A 111 5.99 10.79 9.24
C VAL A 111 5.27 11.89 8.47
N ALA A 112 4.05 11.63 8.00
CA ALA A 112 3.26 12.58 7.23
C ALA A 112 1.75 12.36 7.40
N ASP A 113 0.96 13.42 7.24
CA ASP A 113 -0.50 13.34 7.35
C ASP A 113 -1.19 12.70 6.13
N ASN A 114 -0.52 12.72 4.98
CA ASN A 114 -0.98 12.15 3.71
C ASN A 114 0.19 12.05 2.72
N MET A 115 -0.07 11.47 1.54
CA MET A 115 0.93 11.34 0.47
C MET A 115 1.54 12.69 0.04
N GLY A 116 0.72 13.75 -0.02
CA GLY A 116 1.18 15.08 -0.42
C GLY A 116 2.16 15.69 0.58
N ASN A 117 1.93 15.48 1.89
CA ASN A 117 2.86 15.88 2.94
C ASN A 117 4.10 14.96 3.02
N PHE A 118 4.00 13.71 2.57
CA PHE A 118 5.15 12.80 2.51
C PHE A 118 6.14 13.23 1.43
N PHE A 119 5.64 13.59 0.25
CA PHE A 119 6.41 14.14 -0.87
C PHE A 119 6.40 15.67 -0.86
N SER A 120 6.78 16.25 0.28
CA SER A 120 7.02 17.69 0.44
C SER A 120 8.21 17.92 1.39
N ASP A 121 8.42 19.18 1.77
CA ASP A 121 9.35 19.62 2.83
C ASP A 121 8.69 19.71 4.21
N SER A 122 7.51 19.10 4.40
CA SER A 122 6.69 19.22 5.60
C SER A 122 6.50 17.90 6.35
N GLN A 123 7.48 16.99 6.33
CA GLN A 123 7.39 15.77 7.14
C GLN A 123 7.44 16.13 8.62
N VAL A 124 6.59 15.48 9.41
CA VAL A 124 6.49 15.71 10.86
C VAL A 124 7.63 15.00 11.59
N ASN A 125 7.91 13.76 11.20
CA ASN A 125 9.02 12.95 11.69
C ASN A 125 9.77 12.33 10.51
N ALA A 126 11.02 11.93 10.72
CA ALA A 126 11.82 11.29 9.69
C ALA A 126 11.39 9.82 9.49
N VAL A 127 11.68 9.25 8.32
CA VAL A 127 11.47 7.81 8.08
C VAL A 127 12.27 7.00 9.10
N GLY A 128 13.55 7.33 9.28
CA GLY A 128 14.35 7.16 10.50
C GLY A 128 14.59 5.76 11.05
N TYR A 129 13.90 4.74 10.55
CA TYR A 129 13.91 3.39 11.09
C TYR A 129 13.84 2.35 9.96
N ASP A 130 14.46 1.21 10.18
CA ASP A 130 14.42 0.06 9.27
C ASP A 130 13.19 -0.84 9.50
N GLU A 131 13.09 -1.93 8.75
CA GLU A 131 11.97 -2.89 8.85
C GLU A 131 11.86 -3.57 10.23
N SER A 132 12.90 -3.51 11.05
CA SER A 132 12.94 -4.04 12.41
C SER A 132 12.74 -2.98 13.49
N GLY A 133 12.51 -1.72 13.10
CA GLY A 133 12.37 -0.61 14.03
C GLY A 133 13.70 -0.14 14.62
N VAL A 134 14.84 -0.47 14.00
CA VAL A 134 16.15 0.03 14.41
C VAL A 134 16.38 1.40 13.78
N ALA A 135 16.74 2.38 14.61
CA ALA A 135 16.99 3.74 14.15
C ALA A 135 18.15 3.80 13.16
N THR A 136 17.98 4.55 12.06
CA THR A 136 18.96 4.74 11.01
C THR A 136 18.97 6.18 10.49
N SER A 137 20.16 6.67 10.16
CA SER A 137 20.39 7.95 9.47
C SER A 137 21.29 7.75 8.25
N ALA A 138 21.28 6.54 7.68
CA ALA A 138 22.03 6.21 6.49
C ALA A 138 21.51 6.99 5.27
N ASN A 139 22.38 7.15 4.28
CA ASN A 139 21.96 7.58 2.96
C ASN A 139 21.16 6.45 2.30
N ILE A 140 20.09 6.83 1.61
CA ILE A 140 19.12 5.91 0.99
C ILE A 140 18.98 6.29 -0.47
N TRP A 141 19.04 5.31 -1.37
CA TRP A 141 18.78 5.55 -2.77
C TRP A 141 17.36 6.07 -2.97
N THR A 142 17.21 7.09 -3.83
CA THR A 142 15.89 7.60 -4.23
C THR A 142 15.77 7.61 -5.75
N GLY A 143 16.63 8.34 -6.45
CA GLY A 143 16.45 8.57 -7.90
C GLY A 143 15.21 9.41 -8.23
N PHE A 144 14.64 10.08 -7.24
CA PHE A 144 13.51 11.00 -7.37
C PHE A 144 13.67 12.15 -6.37
N ASN A 145 13.09 13.30 -6.67
CA ASN A 145 13.20 14.47 -5.79
C ASN A 145 12.23 14.43 -4.60
N PHE A 146 12.39 15.33 -3.62
CA PHE A 146 11.51 15.36 -2.45
C PHE A 146 10.02 15.61 -2.75
N THR A 147 9.66 16.06 -3.96
CA THR A 147 8.27 16.17 -4.42
C THR A 147 7.76 14.89 -5.10
N GLY A 148 8.50 13.77 -4.97
CA GLY A 148 8.17 12.48 -5.57
C GLY A 148 8.23 12.47 -7.10
N SER A 149 8.84 13.49 -7.70
CA SER A 149 8.94 13.64 -9.15
C SER A 149 10.26 13.09 -9.66
N SER A 150 10.27 12.61 -10.90
CA SER A 150 11.50 12.25 -11.59
C SER A 150 12.43 13.47 -11.68
N THR A 151 13.72 13.23 -11.53
CA THR A 151 14.78 14.21 -11.77
C THR A 151 15.11 14.37 -13.27
N GLY A 152 14.50 13.54 -14.12
CA GLY A 152 14.87 13.38 -15.53
C GLY A 152 15.39 11.97 -15.80
N ILE A 153 15.52 11.61 -17.08
CA ILE A 153 16.31 10.45 -17.51
C ILE A 153 17.77 10.90 -17.57
N GLY A 154 18.65 10.19 -16.87
CA GLY A 154 20.07 10.53 -16.75
C GLY A 154 20.40 11.02 -15.34
N ASP A 155 21.10 12.15 -15.24
CA ASP A 155 21.59 12.79 -14.02
C ASP A 155 20.60 12.62 -12.84
N ASP A 156 21.12 12.20 -11.69
CA ASP A 156 20.41 12.01 -10.42
C ASP A 156 19.45 10.80 -10.35
N SER A 157 19.14 10.09 -11.44
CA SER A 157 18.31 8.87 -11.40
C SER A 157 19.11 7.58 -11.10
N LEU A 158 18.45 6.51 -10.64
CA LEU A 158 19.11 5.21 -10.46
C LEU A 158 19.21 4.44 -11.78
N GLY A 159 20.10 3.44 -11.86
CA GLY A 159 20.27 2.59 -13.04
C GLY A 159 21.62 2.74 -13.72
N GLY A 160 22.27 3.89 -13.52
CA GLY A 160 23.67 4.11 -13.81
C GLY A 160 24.05 3.96 -15.28
N ASN A 161 23.14 4.26 -16.21
CA ASN A 161 23.38 4.14 -17.64
C ASN A 161 23.40 5.48 -18.39
N ASP A 162 24.13 6.46 -17.88
CA ASP A 162 24.60 7.54 -18.74
C ASP A 162 26.12 7.70 -18.69
N SER A 163 26.64 8.30 -19.74
CA SER A 163 28.07 8.57 -19.91
C SER A 163 28.52 9.83 -19.16
N LEU A 164 27.69 10.36 -18.27
CA LEU A 164 27.91 11.61 -17.55
C LEU A 164 28.40 11.28 -16.13
N ASN A 165 29.26 12.13 -15.60
CA ASN A 165 29.99 11.91 -14.34
C ASN A 165 29.36 12.75 -13.21
N ASP A 166 28.10 12.50 -12.87
CA ASP A 166 27.34 13.29 -11.89
C ASP A 166 26.71 12.46 -10.77
N GLY A 167 26.53 11.16 -10.97
CA GLY A 167 26.13 10.24 -9.91
C GLY A 167 24.63 10.25 -9.63
N CYS A 168 24.25 9.59 -8.55
CA CYS A 168 22.87 9.19 -8.34
C CYS A 168 22.31 9.74 -7.05
N LEU A 169 21.04 10.12 -7.08
CA LEU A 169 20.43 10.81 -5.96
C LEU A 169 20.20 9.85 -4.80
N ALA A 170 20.70 10.27 -3.65
CA ALA A 170 20.40 9.67 -2.38
C ALA A 170 19.79 10.71 -1.43
N GLY A 171 18.78 10.27 -0.70
CA GLY A 171 18.25 10.94 0.47
C GLY A 171 18.96 10.51 1.75
N ASN A 172 18.50 11.02 2.88
CA ASN A 172 18.96 10.60 4.20
C ASN A 172 17.77 10.28 5.09
N ALA A 173 17.72 9.05 5.63
CA ALA A 173 16.58 8.56 6.40
C ALA A 173 16.29 9.36 7.67
N GLY A 174 17.28 10.09 8.20
CA GLY A 174 17.15 10.91 9.41
C GLY A 174 16.68 12.35 9.18
N GLN A 175 16.38 12.74 7.95
CA GLN A 175 15.96 14.10 7.60
C GLN A 175 14.44 14.20 7.43
N THR A 176 13.87 15.37 7.72
CA THR A 176 12.42 15.67 7.58
C THR A 176 12.12 16.74 6.52
N ASN A 177 13.17 17.36 5.97
CA ASN A 177 13.07 18.34 4.90
C ASN A 177 13.48 17.69 3.56
N SER A 178 13.64 18.47 2.49
CA SER A 178 14.01 17.96 1.16
C SER A 178 15.17 16.95 1.12
N GLN A 179 16.10 17.01 2.08
CA GLN A 179 17.21 16.07 2.18
C GLN A 179 16.78 14.62 2.46
N TRP A 180 15.54 14.35 2.89
CA TRP A 180 15.05 12.99 3.05
C TRP A 180 15.09 12.20 1.74
N ALA A 181 14.96 12.89 0.59
CA ALA A 181 15.03 12.31 -0.75
C ALA A 181 16.16 12.89 -1.63
N THR A 182 16.61 14.13 -1.38
CA THR A 182 17.64 14.82 -2.18
C THR A 182 18.75 15.36 -1.28
N SER A 183 19.49 14.49 -0.59
CA SER A 183 20.58 14.92 0.30
C SER A 183 21.90 15.11 -0.45
N VAL A 184 22.23 14.18 -1.34
CA VAL A 184 23.58 14.08 -1.93
C VAL A 184 23.53 13.32 -3.25
N LEU A 185 24.46 13.64 -4.14
CA LEU A 185 24.77 12.81 -5.31
C LEU A 185 25.90 11.84 -4.96
N VAL A 186 25.67 10.57 -5.20
CA VAL A 186 26.56 9.48 -4.80
C VAL A 186 27.06 8.75 -6.04
N GLY A 187 28.37 8.46 -6.06
CA GLY A 187 29.01 7.76 -7.18
C GLY A 187 29.36 8.73 -8.32
N GLY A 188 30.50 9.43 -8.21
CA GLY A 188 30.84 10.52 -9.13
C GLY A 188 30.98 10.17 -10.63
N ALA A 189 30.87 8.90 -11.03
CA ALA A 189 30.83 8.45 -12.43
C ALA A 189 29.64 7.51 -12.68
N GLY A 190 28.50 7.83 -12.04
CA GLY A 190 27.31 6.98 -11.99
C GLY A 190 27.21 6.17 -10.71
N CYS A 191 26.10 5.46 -10.55
CA CYS A 191 25.74 4.84 -9.28
C CYS A 191 26.55 3.56 -8.92
N ALA A 192 27.37 3.06 -9.85
CA ALA A 192 28.03 1.77 -9.74
C ALA A 192 29.12 1.76 -8.65
N GLY A 193 29.21 0.67 -7.91
CA GLY A 193 30.20 0.46 -6.85
C GLY A 193 29.85 1.08 -5.51
N VAL A 194 28.66 1.69 -5.38
CA VAL A 194 28.13 2.16 -4.09
C VAL A 194 26.83 1.42 -3.78
N SER A 195 26.73 0.89 -2.56
CA SER A 195 25.54 0.20 -2.10
C SER A 195 24.86 0.96 -0.97
N LEU A 196 23.58 1.26 -1.14
CA LEU A 196 22.71 1.90 -0.14
C LEU A 196 21.38 1.13 -0.07
N GLY A 197 20.59 1.37 0.97
CA GLY A 197 19.22 0.86 1.07
C GLY A 197 18.24 1.68 0.22
N LEU A 198 16.97 1.27 0.21
CA LEU A 198 15.86 2.00 -0.41
C LEU A 198 14.74 2.21 0.60
N TYR A 199 13.89 3.21 0.36
CA TYR A 199 12.65 3.34 1.09
C TYR A 199 11.62 2.31 0.62
N VAL A 200 10.88 1.74 1.56
CA VAL A 200 9.84 0.75 1.29
C VAL A 200 8.55 1.17 1.98
N LEU A 201 7.46 1.16 1.22
CA LEU A 201 6.11 1.54 1.66
C LEU A 201 5.24 0.29 1.75
N SER A 202 4.44 0.20 2.81
CA SER A 202 3.46 -0.87 2.99
C SER A 202 2.31 -0.74 1.97
N PRO A 203 1.52 -1.81 1.76
CA PRO A 203 0.15 -1.62 1.27
C PRO A 203 -0.65 -0.75 2.25
N LEU A 204 -1.85 -0.34 1.86
CA LEU A 204 -2.76 0.31 2.80
C LEU A 204 -3.13 -0.66 3.93
N LEU A 205 -2.86 -0.25 5.16
CA LEU A 205 -3.19 -1.01 6.36
C LEU A 205 -4.41 -0.43 7.05
N THR A 206 -5.11 -1.26 7.82
CA THR A 206 -6.21 -0.85 8.70
C THR A 206 -5.98 -1.41 10.10
N VAL A 207 -6.30 -0.62 11.12
CA VAL A 207 -6.37 -1.12 12.50
C VAL A 207 -7.52 -2.13 12.56
N PRO A 208 -7.26 -3.40 12.92
CA PRO A 208 -8.32 -4.41 12.94
C PRO A 208 -9.46 -4.01 13.89
N GLY A 209 -10.70 -4.17 13.43
CA GLY A 209 -11.87 -4.06 14.28
C GLY A 209 -11.83 -5.11 15.39
N ALA A 210 -12.38 -4.79 16.56
CA ALA A 210 -12.69 -5.85 17.52
C ALA A 210 -13.56 -6.89 16.81
N LEU A 211 -13.15 -8.17 16.83
CA LEU A 211 -13.95 -9.25 16.26
C LEU A 211 -15.37 -9.10 16.79
N ALA A 212 -16.34 -8.92 15.91
CA ALA A 212 -17.74 -8.94 16.31
C ALA A 212 -17.97 -10.32 16.94
N VAL A 213 -18.06 -10.37 18.27
CA VAL A 213 -18.49 -11.58 18.97
C VAL A 213 -19.84 -11.91 18.33
N PRO A 214 -20.02 -13.11 17.74
CA PRO A 214 -21.28 -13.45 17.13
C PRO A 214 -22.33 -13.43 18.23
N VAL A 215 -23.08 -12.33 18.32
CA VAL A 215 -24.31 -12.30 19.09
C VAL A 215 -25.16 -13.35 18.42
N ALA A 216 -25.42 -14.45 19.12
CA ALA A 216 -26.30 -15.49 18.62
C ALA A 216 -27.58 -14.80 18.13
N ASN A 217 -27.76 -14.72 16.81
CA ASN A 217 -28.92 -14.10 16.21
C ASN A 217 -30.10 -15.04 16.45
N HIS A 218 -30.78 -14.86 17.57
CA HIS A 218 -31.99 -15.61 17.94
C HIS A 218 -33.13 -15.41 16.90
N TYR A 219 -32.97 -14.48 15.96
CA TYR A 219 -33.91 -14.21 14.87
C TYR A 219 -33.96 -15.28 13.77
N ALA A 220 -32.94 -16.13 13.63
CA ALA A 220 -32.91 -17.18 12.59
C ALA A 220 -33.92 -18.33 12.86
N LEU A 221 -34.33 -18.52 14.12
CA LEU A 221 -35.35 -19.51 14.49
C LEU A 221 -36.79 -19.01 14.26
N GLY A 222 -37.01 -17.69 14.17
CA GLY A 222 -38.35 -17.12 13.98
C GLY A 222 -38.84 -17.20 12.53
N VAL A 223 -37.96 -16.96 11.56
CA VAL A 223 -38.34 -16.88 10.14
C VAL A 223 -38.53 -18.26 9.50
N THR A 224 -37.73 -19.26 9.93
CA THR A 224 -37.89 -20.65 9.48
C THR A 224 -39.17 -21.30 10.03
N ALA A 225 -39.56 -20.98 11.26
CA ALA A 225 -40.81 -21.47 11.85
C ALA A 225 -42.06 -20.91 11.14
N LEU A 226 -42.07 -19.62 10.77
CA LEU A 226 -43.21 -18.99 10.08
C LEU A 226 -43.42 -19.54 8.65
N LEU A 227 -42.34 -19.85 7.92
CA LEU A 227 -42.41 -20.48 6.60
C LEU A 227 -42.96 -21.91 6.64
N LEU A 228 -42.61 -22.70 7.67
CA LEU A 228 -43.13 -24.06 7.85
C LEU A 228 -44.61 -24.08 8.24
N ILE A 229 -45.07 -23.12 9.05
CA ILE A 229 -46.50 -22.99 9.40
C ILE A 229 -47.33 -22.55 8.18
N ALA A 230 -46.81 -21.63 7.35
CA ALA A 230 -47.49 -21.20 6.12
C ALA A 230 -47.63 -22.34 5.10
N LEU A 231 -46.59 -23.18 4.94
CA LEU A 231 -46.62 -24.34 4.05
C LEU A 231 -47.56 -25.46 4.55
N ALA A 232 -47.59 -25.71 5.86
CA ALA A 232 -48.54 -26.66 6.46
C ALA A 232 -50.00 -26.21 6.33
N GLY A 233 -50.27 -24.91 6.46
CA GLY A 233 -51.60 -24.32 6.28
C GLY A 233 -52.12 -24.42 4.83
N TRP A 234 -51.23 -24.25 3.85
CA TRP A 234 -51.60 -24.32 2.43
C TRP A 234 -51.89 -25.75 1.95
N ALA A 235 -51.16 -26.75 2.47
CA ALA A 235 -51.39 -28.16 2.18
C ALA A 235 -52.76 -28.66 2.69
N ARG A 236 -53.20 -28.20 3.87
CA ARG A 236 -54.52 -28.59 4.43
C ARG A 236 -55.71 -28.02 3.65
N LYS A 237 -55.57 -26.88 3.00
CA LYS A 237 -56.68 -26.25 2.25
C LYS A 237 -56.99 -26.99 0.95
N ARG A 238 -55.98 -27.60 0.31
CA ARG A 238 -56.10 -28.34 -0.96
C ARG A 238 -56.73 -29.72 -0.84
N THR A 239 -56.62 -30.39 0.31
CA THR A 239 -57.21 -31.73 0.51
C THR A 239 -58.69 -31.69 0.85
N SER A 240 -59.24 -30.56 1.30
CA SER A 240 -60.69 -30.44 1.58
C SER A 240 -61.53 -30.12 0.33
N SER A 241 -60.93 -29.57 -0.73
CA SER A 241 -61.65 -29.20 -1.96
C SER A 241 -61.81 -30.34 -2.96
N SER A 242 -61.20 -31.52 -2.75
CA SER A 242 -61.30 -32.66 -3.68
C SER A 242 -62.30 -33.74 -3.24
N ARG A 243 -63.10 -33.50 -2.18
CA ARG A 243 -64.16 -34.43 -1.71
C ARG A 243 -65.59 -33.93 -1.98
N ARG A 244 -65.75 -32.91 -2.82
CA ARG A 244 -67.05 -32.50 -3.36
C ARG A 244 -66.98 -32.50 -4.89
N ALA A 245 -67.00 -33.69 -5.45
CA ALA A 245 -67.40 -33.99 -6.82
C ALA A 245 -68.16 -35.32 -6.77
#